data_AF-A0A7K5Z490-F1
#
_entry.id   AF-A0A7K5Z490-F1
#
_cell.length_a   1.000
_cell.length_b   1.000
_cell.length_c   1.000
_cell.angle_alpha   90.00
_cell.angle_beta   90.00
_cell.angle_gamma   90.00
#
_symmetry.space_group_name_H-M   'P 1'
#
loop_
_entity.id
_entity.type
_entity.pdbx_description
1 polymer ?
#
loop_
_entity_poly.entity_id
_entity_poly.type
_entity_poly.pdbx_seq_one_letter_code
_entity_poly.pdbx_strand_id
1 'polypeptide(L)'
;TGDTWPGPDASAPAGGSWEEVRRLLTMAEVPEEELNPFQVLGVEVTASDAELRKAYRRLAVLVHGWWRGARGGGCHPDVVLRFPVPLQVHPDKNEHPRAEAAFKVLRAAWDIVSSPERRKEYEIKRMAESELTRSMSAFLSRLQDDLREAMNTMMCSKCQGKHKRFEMDRDPLSARYCAECGGLHPAEEGDFWAESSLLGLKITYFAMMEGKIYDITEWAGCQRVGISPDTHRVPYHISFGARSSGPAGRQRSASKGSPTSAADLQEFF
;
A
#
# COMPACT_ATOMS: atom_id res chain seq x y z
N THR A 1 14.16 25.65 16.99
CA THR A 1 15.31 25.44 17.89
C THR A 1 15.40 23.96 18.18
N GLY A 2 16.18 23.14 17.48
CA GLY A 2 17.37 23.48 16.70
C GLY A 2 18.62 22.96 17.39
N ASP A 3 18.58 21.71 17.87
CA ASP A 3 19.68 21.08 18.60
C ASP A 3 20.81 20.72 17.65
N THR A 4 21.75 21.65 17.49
CA THR A 4 22.92 21.50 16.63
C THR A 4 23.83 20.40 17.17
N TRP A 5 24.04 19.35 16.37
CA TRP A 5 25.01 18.29 16.68
C TRP A 5 26.43 18.88 16.80
N PRO A 6 27.27 18.39 17.73
CA PRO A 6 28.71 18.64 17.68
C PRO A 6 29.30 18.03 16.40
N GLY A 7 30.15 18.80 15.72
CA GLY A 7 30.86 18.33 14.52
C GLY A 7 31.86 17.20 14.81
N PRO A 8 32.28 16.43 13.79
CA PRO A 8 33.02 15.19 13.97
C PRO A 8 34.54 15.41 14.18
N ASP A 9 34.95 16.11 15.24
CA ASP A 9 36.37 16.25 15.60
C ASP A 9 36.61 16.31 17.12
N ALA A 10 36.59 15.14 17.77
CA ALA A 10 37.20 14.90 19.09
C ALA A 10 37.35 13.39 19.38
N SER A 11 38.32 12.72 18.74
CA SER A 11 38.75 11.35 19.08
C SER A 11 37.65 10.27 19.01
N ALA A 12 37.19 9.95 17.80
CA ALA A 12 36.24 8.85 17.60
C ALA A 12 36.83 7.48 18.00
N PRO A 13 36.15 6.67 18.84
CA PRO A 13 36.40 5.23 18.86
C PRO A 13 36.01 4.64 17.49
N ALA A 14 36.65 3.53 17.10
CA ALA A 14 36.50 2.94 15.76
C ALA A 14 35.04 2.91 15.26
N GLY A 15 34.83 3.43 14.03
CA GLY A 15 33.56 4.04 13.59
C GLY A 15 32.28 3.22 13.70
N GLY A 16 32.35 1.89 13.80
CA GLY A 16 31.18 1.03 14.01
C GLY A 16 30.56 1.11 15.42
N SER A 17 31.25 1.65 16.43
CA SER A 17 30.73 1.71 17.80
C SER A 17 29.53 2.65 17.96
N TRP A 18 29.51 3.77 17.23
CA TRP A 18 28.48 4.80 17.40
C TRP A 18 27.19 4.48 16.65
N GLU A 19 27.31 3.77 15.51
CA GLU A 19 26.17 3.31 14.72
C GLU A 19 25.33 2.27 15.48
N GLU A 20 25.98 1.34 16.19
CA GLU A 20 25.32 0.35 17.04
C GLU A 20 24.51 1.01 18.17
N VAL A 21 25.09 2.01 18.85
CA VAL A 21 24.39 2.77 19.89
C VAL A 21 23.23 3.56 19.29
N ARG A 22 23.44 4.23 18.15
CA ARG A 22 22.38 4.98 17.46
C ARG A 22 21.20 4.08 17.07
N ARG A 23 21.46 2.86 16.58
CA ARG A 23 20.43 1.86 16.27
C ARG A 23 19.60 1.49 17.51
N LEU A 24 20.25 1.19 18.63
CA LEU A 24 19.55 0.88 19.89
C LEU A 24 18.64 2.03 20.36
N LEU A 25 19.09 3.28 20.18
CA LEU A 25 18.34 4.47 20.55
C LEU A 25 17.13 4.70 19.66
N THR A 26 17.24 4.49 18.35
CA THR A 26 16.09 4.53 17.42
C THR A 26 15.02 3.48 17.80
N MET A 27 15.42 2.35 18.37
CA MET A 27 14.50 1.27 18.78
C MET A 27 13.94 1.44 20.20
N ALA A 28 14.31 2.49 20.94
CA ALA A 28 13.86 2.71 22.32
C ALA A 28 12.39 3.15 22.45
N GLU A 29 11.78 3.62 21.36
CA GLU A 29 10.37 4.01 21.28
C GLU A 29 9.46 2.85 20.81
N VAL A 30 10.04 1.71 20.42
CA VAL A 30 9.31 0.53 19.92
C VAL A 30 8.83 -0.33 21.10
N PRO A 31 7.55 -0.79 21.11
CA PRO A 31 7.05 -1.73 22.12
C PRO A 31 7.86 -3.02 22.20
N GLU A 32 8.03 -3.57 23.41
CA GLU A 32 8.86 -4.76 23.64
C GLU A 32 8.32 -6.01 22.90
N GLU A 33 7.02 -6.05 22.65
CA GLU A 33 6.29 -7.09 21.94
C GLU A 33 6.49 -7.06 20.42
N GLU A 34 6.93 -5.91 19.89
CA GLU A 34 7.18 -5.66 18.47
C GLU A 34 8.66 -5.69 18.10
N LEU A 35 9.56 -5.43 19.07
CA LEU A 35 11.02 -5.45 18.90
C LEU A 35 11.51 -6.70 18.17
N ASN A 36 12.31 -6.50 17.12
CA ASN A 36 13.03 -7.58 16.46
C ASN A 36 14.40 -7.77 17.13
N PRO A 37 14.64 -8.87 17.87
CA PRO A 37 15.84 -9.04 18.68
C PRO A 37 17.10 -9.22 17.82
N PHE A 38 16.97 -9.76 16.60
CA PHE A 38 18.09 -9.92 15.67
C PHE A 38 18.57 -8.56 15.15
N GLN A 39 17.63 -7.65 14.83
CA GLN A 39 17.95 -6.26 14.47
C GLN A 39 18.56 -5.48 15.65
N VAL A 40 18.03 -5.64 16.87
CA VAL A 40 18.62 -5.04 18.09
C VAL A 40 20.07 -5.49 18.27
N LEU A 41 20.33 -6.80 18.19
CA LEU A 41 21.66 -7.38 18.34
C LEU A 41 22.58 -7.13 17.12
N GLY A 42 22.03 -6.76 15.97
CA GLY A 42 22.80 -6.51 14.74
C GLY A 42 23.36 -7.80 14.13
N VAL A 43 22.56 -8.86 14.15
CA VAL A 43 22.90 -10.18 13.60
C VAL A 43 21.82 -10.66 12.64
N GLU A 44 22.16 -11.62 11.79
CA GLU A 44 21.19 -12.28 10.92
C GLU A 44 20.12 -13.07 11.71
N VAL A 45 18.94 -13.22 11.12
CA VAL A 45 17.85 -14.05 11.67
C VAL A 45 18.22 -15.54 11.78
N THR A 46 19.24 -15.98 11.04
CA THR A 46 19.78 -17.35 11.08
C THR A 46 20.99 -17.50 12.03
N ALA A 47 21.33 -16.47 12.81
CA ALA A 47 22.52 -16.47 13.67
C ALA A 47 22.45 -17.55 14.78
N SER A 48 23.60 -18.17 15.03
CA SER A 48 23.74 -19.20 16.06
C SER A 48 23.73 -18.63 17.48
N ASP A 49 23.46 -19.50 18.47
CA ASP A 49 23.57 -19.20 19.90
C ASP A 49 24.91 -18.56 20.29
N ALA A 50 26.00 -19.00 19.67
CA ALA A 50 27.33 -18.46 19.94
C ALA A 50 27.48 -17.02 19.44
N GLU A 51 26.91 -16.70 18.28
CA GLU A 51 26.91 -15.36 17.67
C GLU A 51 26.00 -14.41 18.42
N LEU A 52 24.77 -14.84 18.76
CA LEU A 52 23.84 -14.07 19.60
C LEU A 52 24.48 -13.70 20.95
N ARG A 53 25.12 -14.67 21.63
CA ARG A 53 25.87 -14.44 22.88
C ARG A 53 27.07 -13.51 22.68
N LYS A 54 27.76 -13.58 21.54
CA LYS A 54 28.91 -12.71 21.22
C LYS A 54 28.47 -11.27 20.95
N ALA A 55 27.40 -11.08 20.18
CA ALA A 55 26.80 -9.78 19.89
C ALA A 55 26.26 -9.12 21.16
N TYR A 56 25.50 -9.85 21.98
CA TYR A 56 25.01 -9.34 23.27
C TYR A 56 26.16 -8.88 24.18
N ARG A 57 27.22 -9.69 24.34
CA ARG A 57 28.40 -9.27 25.14
C ARG A 57 29.07 -8.01 24.59
N ARG A 58 29.24 -7.88 23.28
CA ARG A 58 29.81 -6.67 22.64
C ARG A 58 28.97 -5.44 22.98
N LEU A 59 27.66 -5.49 22.71
CA LEU A 59 26.75 -4.38 22.95
C LEU A 59 26.62 -4.07 24.46
N ALA A 60 26.61 -5.08 25.32
CA ALA A 60 26.59 -4.90 26.77
C ALA A 60 27.86 -4.20 27.28
N VAL A 61 29.05 -4.48 26.74
CA VAL A 61 30.27 -3.72 27.07
C VAL A 61 30.17 -2.27 26.61
N LEU A 62 29.65 -2.01 25.41
CA LEU A 62 29.48 -0.65 24.89
C LEU A 62 28.50 0.17 25.75
N VAL A 63 27.33 -0.39 26.07
CA VAL A 63 26.29 0.29 26.86
C VAL A 63 26.63 0.37 28.35
N HIS A 64 27.27 -0.65 28.94
CA HIS A 64 27.71 -0.60 30.34
C HIS A 64 28.94 0.31 30.53
N GLY A 65 29.89 0.30 29.58
CA GLY A 65 30.99 1.26 29.56
C GLY A 65 30.49 2.70 29.62
N TRP A 66 29.35 2.97 28.98
CA TRP A 66 28.64 4.24 29.07
C TRP A 66 27.95 4.47 30.42
N TRP A 67 27.15 3.52 30.91
CA TRP A 67 26.40 3.66 32.17
C TRP A 67 27.29 3.91 33.40
N ARG A 68 28.50 3.33 33.44
CA ARG A 68 29.41 3.43 34.59
C ARG A 68 30.03 4.84 34.75
N GLY A 69 30.01 5.67 33.72
CA GLY A 69 30.44 7.08 33.80
C GLY A 69 29.43 8.01 34.47
N ALA A 70 28.15 7.60 34.58
CA ALA A 70 27.04 8.52 34.86
C ALA A 70 26.53 8.55 36.32
N ARG A 71 27.20 7.90 37.29
CA ARG A 71 26.77 7.91 38.70
C ARG A 71 27.92 7.90 39.71
N GLY A 72 28.19 9.07 40.29
CA GLY A 72 28.88 9.21 41.58
C GLY A 72 28.03 8.84 42.81
N GLY A 73 27.17 7.81 42.71
CA GLY A 73 26.31 7.41 43.82
C GLY A 73 25.35 6.25 43.54
N GLY A 74 25.17 5.37 44.53
CA GLY A 74 24.04 4.44 44.63
C GLY A 74 24.06 3.27 43.64
N CYS A 75 24.65 2.15 44.06
CA CYS A 75 24.36 0.85 43.47
C CYS A 75 22.88 0.47 43.69
N HIS A 76 22.17 0.06 42.63
CA HIS A 76 20.92 -0.68 42.76
C HIS A 76 21.27 -2.18 42.80
N PRO A 77 20.92 -2.93 43.86
CA PRO A 77 21.55 -4.23 44.12
C PRO A 77 21.14 -5.38 43.18
N ASP A 78 20.04 -5.25 42.43
CA ASP A 78 19.36 -6.41 41.79
C ASP A 78 19.73 -6.74 40.34
N VAL A 79 20.74 -6.09 39.75
CA VAL A 79 21.16 -6.34 38.35
C VAL A 79 22.59 -6.89 38.24
N VAL A 80 23.03 -7.65 39.25
CA VAL A 80 24.27 -8.45 39.23
C VAL A 80 23.95 -9.95 39.21
N LEU A 81 23.06 -10.38 38.30
CA LEU A 81 22.72 -11.78 38.11
C LEU A 81 22.85 -12.21 36.65
N ARG A 82 23.68 -13.25 36.45
CA ARG A 82 24.03 -13.95 35.20
C ARG A 82 24.97 -13.21 34.24
N PHE A 83 26.24 -13.62 34.34
CA PHE A 83 27.43 -13.41 33.48
C PHE A 83 28.46 -12.38 33.98
N PRO A 84 29.64 -12.83 34.47
CA PRO A 84 30.77 -11.96 34.73
C PRO A 84 31.41 -11.55 33.40
N VAL A 85 31.24 -10.29 33.01
CA VAL A 85 31.92 -9.70 31.85
C VAL A 85 33.23 -9.05 32.34
N PRO A 86 34.41 -9.43 31.82
CA PRO A 86 35.67 -8.82 32.24
C PRO A 86 35.73 -7.34 31.83
N LEU A 87 36.15 -6.51 32.79
CA LEU A 87 36.15 -5.04 32.69
C LEU A 87 37.39 -4.52 31.98
N GLN A 88 37.24 -4.03 30.74
CA GLN A 88 38.25 -3.21 30.05
C GLN A 88 37.59 -2.27 29.04
N VAL A 89 37.20 -1.07 29.48
CA VAL A 89 37.04 0.17 28.70
C VAL A 89 37.16 1.37 29.66
N HIS A 90 37.84 2.44 29.22
CA HIS A 90 38.22 3.57 30.08
C HIS A 90 37.04 4.52 30.42
N PRO A 91 37.03 5.19 31.60
CA PRO A 91 35.81 5.72 32.21
C PRO A 91 35.60 7.24 32.07
N ASP A 92 36.19 7.91 31.07
CA ASP A 92 36.35 9.38 31.07
C ASP A 92 35.35 10.17 30.19
N LYS A 93 34.52 9.49 29.37
CA LYS A 93 33.60 10.19 28.46
C LYS A 93 32.23 9.55 28.37
N ASN A 94 31.23 10.44 28.45
CA ASN A 94 29.82 10.29 28.07
C ASN A 94 28.87 10.00 29.25
N GLU A 95 27.99 10.95 29.58
CA GLU A 95 26.87 10.83 30.52
C GLU A 95 25.57 11.13 29.74
N HIS A 96 24.58 10.24 29.71
CA HIS A 96 23.30 10.55 29.06
C HIS A 96 22.17 9.61 29.53
N PRO A 97 20.94 10.11 29.77
CA PRO A 97 19.76 9.26 30.00
C PRO A 97 19.42 8.28 28.85
N ARG A 98 20.01 8.48 27.66
CA ARG A 98 19.89 7.56 26.53
C ARG A 98 20.60 6.21 26.76
N ALA A 99 21.57 6.14 27.68
CA ALA A 99 22.25 4.89 28.03
C ALA A 99 21.29 3.82 28.61
N GLU A 100 20.40 4.26 29.48
CA GLU A 100 19.42 3.41 30.15
C GLU A 100 18.37 2.89 29.15
N ALA A 101 17.92 3.74 28.23
CA ALA A 101 17.03 3.37 27.13
C ALA A 101 17.66 2.31 26.20
N ALA A 102 18.92 2.52 25.77
CA ALA A 102 19.65 1.54 24.95
C ALA A 102 19.86 0.20 25.69
N PHE A 103 20.10 0.23 27.01
CA PHE A 103 20.22 -0.97 27.83
C PHE A 103 18.90 -1.73 27.95
N LYS A 104 17.78 -1.01 28.10
CA LYS A 104 16.43 -1.60 28.14
C LYS A 104 16.13 -2.38 26.85
N VAL A 105 16.35 -1.76 25.69
CA VAL A 105 16.16 -2.39 24.37
C VAL A 105 17.04 -3.63 24.21
N LEU A 106 18.33 -3.52 24.56
CA LEU A 106 19.27 -4.64 24.48
C LEU A 106 18.86 -5.81 25.38
N ARG A 107 18.34 -5.53 26.58
CA ARG A 107 17.86 -6.54 27.51
C ARG A 107 16.58 -7.22 27.04
N ALA A 108 15.59 -6.45 26.59
CA ALA A 108 14.33 -6.99 26.05
C ALA A 108 14.60 -7.93 24.87
N ALA A 109 15.46 -7.53 23.93
CA ALA A 109 15.88 -8.39 22.83
C ALA A 109 16.58 -9.68 23.30
N TRP A 110 17.48 -9.58 24.28
CA TRP A 110 18.15 -10.75 24.85
C TRP A 110 17.17 -11.70 25.55
N ASP A 111 16.21 -11.18 26.30
CA ASP A 111 15.21 -11.99 27.00
C ASP A 111 14.36 -12.84 26.04
N ILE A 112 14.19 -12.40 24.77
CA ILE A 112 13.55 -13.18 23.69
C ILE A 112 14.47 -14.29 23.14
N VAL A 113 15.73 -14.00 22.82
CA VAL A 113 16.63 -14.96 22.11
C VAL A 113 17.52 -15.82 23.02
N SER A 114 17.56 -15.52 24.32
CA SER A 114 18.45 -16.16 25.30
C SER A 114 18.15 -17.63 25.57
N SER A 115 16.92 -18.10 25.33
CA SER A 115 16.53 -19.51 25.37
C SER A 115 16.01 -19.97 24.01
N PRO A 116 16.30 -21.23 23.59
CA PRO A 116 15.81 -21.74 22.31
C PRO A 116 14.28 -21.87 22.27
N GLU A 117 13.63 -22.08 23.42
CA GLU A 117 12.16 -22.14 23.52
C GLU A 117 11.52 -20.78 23.22
N ARG A 118 12.02 -19.70 23.85
CA ARG A 118 11.51 -18.33 23.61
C ARG A 118 11.81 -17.84 22.20
N ARG A 119 12.96 -18.21 21.64
CA ARG A 119 13.28 -17.92 20.23
C ARG A 119 12.29 -18.60 19.29
N LYS A 120 12.00 -19.88 19.52
CA LYS A 120 11.00 -20.63 18.74
C LYS A 120 9.60 -20.03 18.86
N GLU A 121 9.21 -19.57 20.05
CA GLU A 121 7.93 -18.88 20.26
C GLU A 121 7.86 -17.56 19.48
N TYR A 122 8.93 -16.75 19.50
CA TYR A 122 9.05 -15.53 18.69
C TYR A 122 8.99 -15.82 17.18
N GLU A 123 9.70 -16.85 16.71
CA GLU A 123 9.68 -17.29 15.31
C GLU A 123 8.26 -17.71 14.87
N ILE A 124 7.57 -18.52 15.68
CA ILE A 124 6.18 -18.93 15.41
C ILE A 124 5.25 -17.71 15.37
N LYS A 125 5.33 -16.80 16.35
CA LYS A 125 4.52 -15.57 16.38
C LYS A 125 4.74 -14.71 15.13
N ARG A 126 6.01 -14.47 14.76
CA ARG A 126 6.38 -13.70 13.56
C ARG A 126 5.94 -14.37 12.26
N MET A 127 6.01 -15.71 12.16
CA MET A 127 5.49 -16.43 11.00
C MET A 127 3.98 -16.28 10.89
N ALA A 128 3.23 -16.44 11.98
CA ALA A 128 1.77 -16.27 11.98
C ALA A 128 1.35 -14.83 11.61
N GLU A 129 2.05 -13.81 12.13
CA GLU A 129 1.84 -12.40 11.75
C GLU A 129 2.16 -12.15 10.27
N SER A 130 3.21 -12.78 9.73
CA SER A 130 3.57 -12.69 8.31
C SER A 130 2.53 -13.34 7.41
N GLU A 131 1.99 -14.50 7.79
CA GLU A 131 0.90 -15.18 7.07
C GLU A 131 -0.39 -14.38 7.11
N LEU A 132 -0.77 -13.83 8.27
CA LEU A 132 -1.94 -12.95 8.41
C LEU A 132 -1.80 -11.71 7.53
N THR A 133 -0.66 -11.03 7.58
CA THR A 133 -0.39 -9.83 6.76
C THR A 133 -0.46 -10.16 5.27
N ARG A 134 0.11 -11.28 4.85
CA ARG A 134 0.06 -11.77 3.46
C ARG A 134 -1.35 -12.09 3.00
N SER A 135 -2.15 -12.75 3.85
CA SER A 135 -3.55 -13.07 3.60
C SER A 135 -4.40 -11.81 3.42
N MET A 136 -4.25 -10.84 4.33
CA MET A 136 -4.92 -9.55 4.27
C MET A 136 -4.54 -8.77 3.00
N SER A 137 -3.25 -8.67 2.67
CA SER A 137 -2.78 -8.01 1.45
C SER A 137 -3.35 -8.67 0.19
N ALA A 138 -3.35 -10.01 0.12
CA ALA A 138 -3.92 -10.74 -1.02
C ALA A 138 -5.43 -10.54 -1.17
N PHE A 139 -6.17 -10.40 -0.06
CA PHE A 139 -7.59 -10.06 -0.07
C PHE A 139 -7.83 -8.63 -0.60
N LEU A 140 -7.06 -7.65 -0.13
CA LEU A 140 -7.18 -6.26 -0.58
C LEU A 140 -6.86 -6.10 -2.09
N SER A 141 -5.85 -6.82 -2.61
CA SER A 141 -5.56 -6.82 -4.04
C SER A 141 -6.73 -7.38 -4.86
N ARG A 142 -7.34 -8.50 -4.41
CA ARG A 142 -8.53 -9.06 -5.09
C ARG A 142 -9.72 -8.09 -5.10
N LEU A 143 -10.01 -7.44 -3.96
CA LEU A 143 -11.05 -6.41 -3.92
C LEU A 143 -10.76 -5.24 -4.88
N GLN A 144 -9.51 -4.83 -5.00
CA GLN A 144 -9.11 -3.77 -5.93
C GLN A 144 -9.28 -4.19 -7.39
N ASP A 145 -8.97 -5.45 -7.72
CA ASP A 145 -9.18 -6.02 -9.06
C ASP A 145 -10.68 -6.20 -9.37
N ASP A 146 -11.48 -6.69 -8.42
CA ASP A 146 -12.96 -6.81 -8.55
C ASP A 146 -13.62 -5.45 -8.79
N LEU A 147 -13.21 -4.42 -8.04
CA LEU A 147 -13.68 -3.04 -8.23
C LEU A 147 -13.26 -2.49 -9.60
N ARG A 148 -12.01 -2.73 -10.02
CA ARG A 148 -11.51 -2.33 -11.33
C ARG A 148 -12.26 -3.03 -12.46
N GLU A 149 -12.58 -4.32 -12.32
CA GLU A 149 -13.39 -5.06 -13.31
C GLU A 149 -14.83 -4.53 -13.35
N ALA A 150 -15.44 -4.27 -12.20
CA ALA A 150 -16.78 -3.68 -12.13
C ALA A 150 -16.83 -2.29 -12.79
N MET A 151 -15.81 -1.45 -12.61
CA MET A 151 -15.70 -0.14 -13.27
C MET A 151 -15.36 -0.25 -14.76
N ASN A 152 -14.56 -1.22 -15.18
CA ASN A 152 -14.16 -1.40 -16.57
C ASN A 152 -15.08 -2.36 -17.35
N THR A 153 -16.33 -2.53 -16.92
CA THR A 153 -17.34 -3.30 -17.64
C THR A 153 -18.66 -2.56 -17.78
N MET A 154 -19.37 -2.85 -18.86
CA MET A 154 -20.70 -2.30 -19.17
C MET A 154 -21.68 -3.44 -19.50
N MET A 155 -22.94 -3.29 -19.07
CA MET A 155 -23.97 -4.31 -19.29
C MET A 155 -24.52 -4.24 -20.72
N CYS A 156 -24.81 -5.39 -21.33
CA CYS A 156 -25.44 -5.47 -22.65
C CYS A 156 -26.83 -6.12 -22.55
N SER A 157 -27.85 -5.39 -22.98
CA SER A 157 -29.25 -5.84 -23.01
C SER A 157 -29.50 -7.03 -23.95
N LYS A 158 -28.67 -7.19 -24.98
CA LYS A 158 -28.83 -8.23 -26.00
C LYS A 158 -28.31 -9.61 -25.57
N CYS A 159 -27.15 -9.66 -24.92
CA CYS A 159 -26.58 -10.91 -24.41
C CYS A 159 -26.85 -11.13 -22.91
N GLN A 160 -27.37 -10.12 -22.21
CA GLN A 160 -27.56 -10.08 -20.75
C GLN A 160 -26.26 -10.23 -19.94
N GLY A 161 -25.11 -10.10 -20.60
CA GLY A 161 -23.77 -10.19 -20.02
C GLY A 161 -23.10 -8.83 -19.83
N LYS A 162 -21.82 -8.89 -19.43
CA LYS A 162 -20.92 -7.74 -19.32
C LYS A 162 -19.90 -7.77 -20.47
N HIS A 163 -19.58 -6.58 -20.99
CA HIS A 163 -18.49 -6.37 -21.95
C HIS A 163 -17.45 -5.43 -21.35
N LYS A 164 -16.19 -5.54 -21.77
CA LYS A 164 -15.15 -4.64 -21.29
C LYS A 164 -15.27 -3.27 -21.95
N ARG A 165 -15.02 -2.22 -21.17
CA ARG A 165 -14.73 -0.86 -21.65
C ARG A 165 -13.30 -0.51 -21.29
N PHE A 166 -12.57 0.14 -22.20
CA PHE A 166 -11.18 0.52 -21.98
C PHE A 166 -11.06 2.04 -21.96
N GLU A 167 -10.60 2.60 -20.85
CA GLU A 167 -10.36 4.04 -20.72
C GLU A 167 -9.31 4.48 -21.74
N MET A 168 -9.61 5.55 -22.48
CA MET A 168 -8.76 6.11 -23.51
C MET A 168 -8.15 7.42 -23.03
N ASP A 169 -6.84 7.57 -23.21
CA ASP A 169 -6.14 8.84 -22.98
C ASP A 169 -6.44 9.82 -24.13
N ARG A 170 -7.57 10.52 -24.00
CA ARG A 170 -8.06 11.56 -24.93
C ARG A 170 -8.64 12.72 -24.12
N ASP A 171 -8.38 13.94 -24.55
CA ASP A 171 -9.02 15.15 -24.01
C ASP A 171 -10.49 15.22 -24.49
N PRO A 172 -11.49 15.31 -23.59
CA PRO A 172 -12.88 15.56 -23.95
C PRO A 172 -13.11 16.75 -24.87
N LEU A 173 -12.27 17.79 -24.84
CA LEU A 173 -12.41 18.96 -25.71
C LEU A 173 -12.01 18.72 -27.17
N SER A 174 -11.21 17.67 -27.44
CA SER A 174 -10.74 17.29 -28.79
C SER A 174 -10.83 15.77 -28.98
N ALA A 175 -12.00 15.21 -28.68
CA ALA A 175 -12.23 13.79 -28.51
C ALA A 175 -12.63 13.05 -29.79
N ARG A 176 -13.47 13.68 -30.62
CA ARG A 176 -14.18 13.04 -31.74
C ARG A 176 -13.62 13.46 -33.08
N TYR A 177 -13.09 12.53 -33.87
CA TYR A 177 -12.65 12.85 -35.23
C TYR A 177 -13.84 13.02 -36.19
N CYS A 178 -13.78 14.04 -37.05
CA CYS A 178 -14.74 14.29 -38.11
C CYS A 178 -14.06 14.40 -39.48
N ALA A 179 -14.47 13.55 -40.43
CA ALA A 179 -13.94 13.55 -41.79
C ALA A 179 -14.40 14.78 -42.61
N GLU A 180 -15.61 15.29 -42.38
CA GLU A 180 -16.14 16.48 -43.07
C GLU A 180 -15.39 17.76 -42.70
N CYS A 181 -14.98 17.90 -41.43
CA CYS A 181 -14.22 19.05 -40.94
C CYS A 181 -12.70 18.85 -41.00
N GLY A 182 -12.22 17.61 -41.16
CA GLY A 182 -10.79 17.27 -41.14
C GLY A 182 -10.13 17.53 -39.78
N GLY A 183 -10.87 17.40 -38.67
CA GLY A 183 -10.44 17.83 -37.33
C GLY A 183 -11.12 17.10 -36.19
N LEU A 184 -10.73 17.47 -34.96
CA LEU A 184 -11.26 16.93 -33.71
C LEU A 184 -12.31 17.88 -33.11
N HIS A 185 -13.38 17.31 -32.55
CA HIS A 185 -14.47 18.01 -31.89
C HIS A 185 -14.62 17.57 -30.42
N PRO A 186 -15.22 18.41 -29.56
CA PRO A 186 -15.52 18.03 -28.18
C PRO A 186 -16.56 16.89 -28.09
N ALA A 187 -16.42 16.06 -27.07
CA ALA A 187 -17.42 15.08 -26.65
C ALA A 187 -18.13 15.53 -25.37
N GLU A 188 -19.46 15.43 -25.37
CA GLU A 188 -20.32 15.69 -24.21
C GLU A 188 -20.67 14.37 -23.49
N GLU A 189 -21.08 14.44 -22.21
CA GLU A 189 -21.41 13.24 -21.42
C GLU A 189 -22.57 12.47 -22.05
N GLY A 190 -22.40 11.17 -22.28
CA GLY A 190 -23.35 10.33 -23.00
C GLY A 190 -23.12 10.23 -24.51
N ASP A 191 -22.22 11.04 -25.10
CA ASP A 191 -21.88 10.95 -26.54
C ASP A 191 -21.42 9.54 -26.93
N PHE A 192 -21.96 9.02 -28.03
CA PHE A 192 -21.59 7.73 -28.60
C PHE A 192 -21.33 7.85 -30.10
N TRP A 193 -20.09 7.60 -30.52
CA TRP A 193 -19.65 7.73 -31.91
C TRP A 193 -18.76 6.56 -32.34
N ALA A 194 -18.46 6.52 -33.63
CA ALA A 194 -17.50 5.58 -34.21
C ALA A 194 -16.45 6.33 -35.02
N GLU A 195 -15.23 5.80 -35.06
CA GLU A 195 -14.14 6.32 -35.90
C GLU A 195 -13.59 5.21 -36.79
N SER A 196 -13.26 5.57 -38.03
CA SER A 196 -12.63 4.65 -38.96
C SER A 196 -11.11 4.71 -38.87
N SER A 197 -10.48 3.54 -39.01
CA SER A 197 -9.02 3.40 -39.01
C SER A 197 -8.62 2.32 -40.00
N LEU A 198 -7.33 2.27 -40.36
CA LEU A 198 -6.78 1.33 -41.35
C LEU A 198 -7.53 1.42 -42.70
N LEU A 199 -7.71 2.63 -43.24
CA LEU A 199 -8.46 2.89 -44.48
C LEU A 199 -9.90 2.34 -44.47
N GLY A 200 -10.58 2.40 -43.32
CA GLY A 200 -11.94 1.90 -43.14
C GLY A 200 -12.05 0.42 -42.76
N LEU A 201 -10.94 -0.34 -42.72
CA LEU A 201 -10.95 -1.76 -42.37
C LEU A 201 -11.25 -2.03 -40.89
N LYS A 202 -11.00 -1.06 -40.00
CA LYS A 202 -11.31 -1.16 -38.57
C LYS A 202 -12.15 0.03 -38.12
N ILE A 203 -13.40 -0.23 -37.74
CA ILE A 203 -14.26 0.71 -37.03
C ILE A 203 -14.06 0.51 -35.53
N THR A 204 -13.79 1.60 -34.81
CA THR A 204 -13.66 1.62 -33.35
C THR A 204 -14.78 2.46 -32.77
N TYR A 205 -15.44 1.99 -31.71
CA TYR A 205 -16.59 2.66 -31.11
C TYR A 205 -16.19 3.29 -29.77
N PHE A 206 -16.53 4.56 -29.58
CA PHE A 206 -16.18 5.33 -28.39
C PHE A 206 -17.42 5.90 -27.73
N ALA A 207 -17.43 5.92 -26.39
CA ALA A 207 -18.42 6.66 -25.63
C ALA A 207 -17.79 7.51 -24.52
N MET A 208 -18.39 8.67 -24.28
CA MET A 208 -18.06 9.57 -23.18
C MET A 208 -18.95 9.22 -21.98
N MET A 209 -18.33 8.81 -20.87
CA MET A 209 -18.99 8.35 -19.64
C MET A 209 -18.16 8.79 -18.43
N GLU A 210 -18.81 9.24 -17.35
CA GLU A 210 -18.13 9.59 -16.09
C GLU A 210 -17.03 10.65 -16.28
N GLY A 211 -17.21 11.56 -17.25
CA GLY A 211 -16.22 12.57 -17.63
C GLY A 211 -15.00 12.04 -18.38
N LYS A 212 -15.02 10.80 -18.87
CA LYS A 212 -13.92 10.11 -19.54
C LYS A 212 -14.35 9.42 -20.83
N ILE A 213 -13.40 9.15 -21.72
CA ILE A 213 -13.66 8.50 -23.01
C ILE A 213 -13.26 7.03 -22.92
N TYR A 214 -14.11 6.13 -23.44
CA TYR A 214 -13.87 4.70 -23.42
C TYR A 214 -14.02 4.07 -24.81
N ASP A 215 -13.11 3.17 -25.19
CA ASP A 215 -13.34 2.20 -26.27
C ASP A 215 -14.34 1.14 -25.77
N ILE A 216 -15.45 1.04 -26.50
CA ILE A 216 -16.58 0.13 -26.24
C ILE A 216 -16.89 -0.76 -27.45
N THR A 217 -15.92 -0.95 -28.35
CA THR A 217 -16.04 -1.71 -29.61
C THR A 217 -16.58 -3.14 -29.39
N GLU A 218 -16.19 -3.79 -28.29
CA GLU A 218 -16.68 -5.14 -27.94
C GLU A 218 -18.21 -5.14 -27.68
N TRP A 219 -18.70 -4.16 -26.92
CA TRP A 219 -20.11 -4.02 -26.56
C TRP A 219 -20.96 -3.57 -27.76
N ALA A 220 -20.47 -2.60 -28.54
CA ALA A 220 -21.11 -2.13 -29.77
C ALA A 220 -21.23 -3.27 -30.80
N GLY A 221 -20.16 -4.05 -30.98
CA GLY A 221 -20.14 -5.24 -31.83
C GLY A 221 -21.10 -6.34 -31.36
N CYS A 222 -21.20 -6.58 -30.05
CA CYS A 222 -22.20 -7.52 -29.50
C CYS A 222 -23.63 -7.11 -29.88
N GLN A 223 -23.98 -5.84 -29.63
CA GLN A 223 -25.29 -5.30 -29.99
C GLN A 223 -25.54 -5.27 -31.50
N ARG A 224 -24.48 -5.20 -32.31
CA ARG A 224 -24.50 -4.88 -33.75
C ARG A 224 -25.02 -3.46 -34.01
N VAL A 225 -24.47 -2.50 -33.25
CA VAL A 225 -24.68 -1.07 -33.52
C VAL A 225 -24.15 -0.75 -34.92
N GLY A 226 -24.92 -0.01 -35.71
CA GLY A 226 -24.52 0.50 -37.01
C GLY A 226 -24.43 2.03 -37.00
N ILE A 227 -23.29 2.57 -36.55
CA ILE A 227 -22.98 4.00 -36.63
C ILE A 227 -22.06 4.24 -37.82
N SER A 228 -22.36 5.26 -38.64
CA SER A 228 -21.42 5.73 -39.65
C SER A 228 -20.23 6.41 -38.96
N PRO A 229 -18.99 5.98 -39.23
CA PRO A 229 -17.81 6.56 -38.60
C PRO A 229 -17.55 7.99 -39.04
N ASP A 230 -16.74 8.71 -38.26
CA ASP A 230 -16.14 10.02 -38.59
C ASP A 230 -17.16 11.12 -38.91
N THR A 231 -18.38 10.98 -38.38
CA THR A 231 -19.53 11.87 -38.61
C THR A 231 -19.45 13.15 -37.77
N HIS A 232 -19.88 14.28 -38.35
CA HIS A 232 -19.83 15.58 -37.68
C HIS A 232 -20.72 15.66 -36.43
N ARG A 233 -21.95 15.16 -36.55
CA ARG A 233 -22.93 15.09 -35.47
C ARG A 233 -22.88 13.74 -34.78
N VAL A 234 -22.99 13.74 -33.45
CA VAL A 234 -23.15 12.52 -32.67
C VAL A 234 -24.55 11.97 -32.93
N PRO A 235 -24.69 10.73 -33.43
CA PRO A 235 -26.00 10.19 -33.79
C PRO A 235 -26.77 9.60 -32.60
N TYR A 236 -26.09 9.26 -31.50
CA TYR A 236 -26.70 8.62 -30.33
C TYR A 236 -26.14 9.18 -29.02
N HIS A 237 -27.03 9.32 -28.03
CA HIS A 237 -26.69 9.68 -26.65
C HIS A 237 -27.11 8.53 -25.72
N ILE A 238 -26.15 7.88 -25.05
CA ILE A 238 -26.44 6.73 -24.19
C ILE A 238 -26.80 7.20 -22.78
N SER A 239 -27.98 6.80 -22.29
CA SER A 239 -28.38 6.99 -20.89
C SER A 239 -27.98 5.79 -20.04
N PHE A 240 -27.00 5.94 -19.16
CA PHE A 240 -26.60 4.88 -18.22
C PHE A 240 -27.46 4.91 -16.95
N GLY A 241 -28.32 3.89 -16.78
CA GLY A 241 -29.23 3.78 -15.65
C GLY A 241 -28.53 3.53 -14.32
N ALA A 242 -28.25 4.61 -13.57
CA ALA A 242 -27.71 4.57 -12.21
C ALA A 242 -28.70 3.94 -11.21
N ARG A 243 -28.71 2.60 -11.13
CA ARG A 243 -29.50 1.84 -10.15
C ARG A 243 -28.77 1.71 -8.81
N SER A 244 -28.58 2.82 -8.11
CA SER A 244 -28.17 2.81 -6.69
C SER A 244 -29.31 2.29 -5.81
N SER A 245 -29.16 1.07 -5.28
CA SER A 245 -30.19 0.41 -4.47
C SER A 245 -30.25 0.94 -3.04
N GLY A 246 -31.09 1.94 -2.80
CA GLY A 246 -31.54 2.34 -1.45
C GLY A 246 -32.58 1.35 -0.88
N PRO A 247 -32.77 1.28 0.45
CA PRO A 247 -33.61 0.27 1.11
C PRO A 247 -35.11 0.52 0.93
N ALA A 248 -35.88 -0.57 0.89
CA ALA A 248 -37.30 -0.57 0.53
C ALA A 248 -38.25 -0.04 1.63
N GLY A 249 -39.17 0.84 1.24
CA GLY A 249 -40.36 1.24 1.99
C GLY A 249 -41.63 0.58 1.45
N ARG A 250 -42.52 0.12 2.34
CA ARG A 250 -43.60 -0.85 2.04
C ARG A 250 -44.95 -0.20 1.68
N GLN A 251 -45.71 -0.92 0.81
CA GLN A 251 -47.18 -0.85 0.57
C GLN A 251 -47.74 0.34 -0.30
N ARG A 252 -48.85 0.23 -1.07
CA ARG A 252 -49.85 -0.87 -1.28
C ARG A 252 -50.59 -0.80 -2.66
N SER A 253 -50.83 -1.96 -3.28
CA SER A 253 -51.89 -2.38 -4.24
C SER A 253 -52.40 -1.51 -5.44
N ALA A 254 -52.10 -2.01 -6.65
CA ALA A 254 -53.01 -2.28 -7.78
C ALA A 254 -53.70 -1.17 -8.63
N SER A 255 -53.18 -0.94 -9.85
CA SER A 255 -53.98 -0.96 -11.10
C SER A 255 -53.12 -1.13 -12.37
N LYS A 256 -53.73 -1.68 -13.42
CA LYS A 256 -53.18 -1.98 -14.77
C LYS A 256 -52.25 -0.91 -15.38
N GLY A 257 -51.20 -1.36 -16.09
CA GLY A 257 -50.52 -0.59 -17.15
C GLY A 257 -49.04 -0.33 -16.92
N SER A 258 -48.17 -1.28 -17.30
CA SER A 258 -46.76 -1.01 -17.61
C SER A 258 -46.70 -0.44 -19.05
N PRO A 259 -45.78 0.50 -19.36
CA PRO A 259 -44.34 0.23 -19.32
C PRO A 259 -43.56 1.18 -18.39
N THR A 260 -42.45 0.69 -17.85
CA THR A 260 -41.51 1.48 -17.05
C THR A 260 -40.06 1.22 -17.48
N SER A 261 -39.49 2.18 -18.22
CA SER A 261 -38.11 2.69 -18.18
C SER A 261 -36.93 1.70 -18.02
N ALA A 262 -35.83 1.81 -18.77
CA ALA A 262 -35.55 2.56 -20.00
C ALA A 262 -34.31 1.92 -20.64
N ALA A 263 -34.39 1.54 -21.91
CA ALA A 263 -33.27 1.05 -22.72
C ALA A 263 -33.53 1.31 -24.21
N ASP A 264 -34.31 2.35 -24.51
CA ASP A 264 -34.72 2.70 -25.87
C ASP A 264 -33.62 3.53 -26.53
N LEU A 265 -32.92 2.92 -27.49
CA LEU A 265 -32.21 3.69 -28.51
C LEU A 265 -33.28 4.36 -29.36
N GLN A 266 -33.51 5.64 -29.13
CA GLN A 266 -34.65 6.35 -29.71
C GLN A 266 -34.30 6.80 -31.14
N GLU A 267 -34.55 5.91 -32.11
CA GLU A 267 -34.51 6.25 -33.53
C GLU A 267 -35.51 7.40 -33.83
N PHE A 268 -34.98 8.49 -34.36
CA PHE A 268 -35.77 9.50 -35.09
C PHE A 268 -35.26 9.54 -36.53
N PHE A 269 -36.22 9.63 -37.46
CA PHE A 269 -36.11 9.43 -38.91
C PHE A 269 -34.96 10.15 -39.62
#